data_AF-H3BQ26-F1
#
_entry.id   AF-H3BQ26-F1
#
_cell.length_a   1.000
_cell.length_b   1.000
_cell.length_c   1.000
_cell.angle_alpha   90.00
_cell.angle_beta   90.00
_cell.angle_gamma   90.00
#
_symmetry.space_group_name_H-M   'P 1'
#
loop_
_entity.id
_entity.type
_entity.pdbx_description
1 polymer ?
#
loop_
_entity_poly.entity_id
_entity_poly.type
_entity_poly.pdbx_seq_one_letter_code
_entity_poly.pdbx_strand_id
1 'polypeptide(L)' 'MAAMPLKAQYQEMVTFEDVAVHFTKTEWTGLSPAQRALYRSVMLENFGNLTALGYPVPKPALISLLERGDMAW' A
#
# COMPACT_ATOMS: atom_id res chain seq x y z
N MET A 1 35.03 -11.32 -27.05
CA MET A 1 34.30 -11.60 -25.80
C MET A 1 33.04 -10.77 -25.81
N ALA A 2 31.88 -11.38 -26.07
CA ALA A 2 30.60 -10.67 -26.03
C ALA A 2 30.10 -10.69 -24.58
N ALA A 3 29.99 -9.53 -23.95
CA ALA A 3 29.34 -9.39 -22.67
C ALA A 3 27.85 -9.73 -22.87
N MET A 4 27.37 -10.79 -22.22
CA MET A 4 25.94 -11.05 -22.15
C MET A 4 25.30 -9.85 -21.45
N PRO A 5 24.21 -9.27 -21.99
CA PRO A 5 23.51 -8.23 -21.25
C PRO A 5 23.03 -8.89 -19.95
N LEU A 6 23.52 -8.34 -18.83
CA LEU A 6 23.01 -8.65 -17.50
C LEU A 6 21.49 -8.63 -17.63
N LYS A 7 20.88 -9.80 -17.36
CA LYS A 7 19.44 -9.99 -17.30
C LYS A 7 18.85 -8.70 -16.76
N ALA A 8 18.14 -7.96 -17.63
CA ALA A 8 17.31 -6.86 -17.18
C ALA A 8 16.46 -7.48 -16.07
N GLN A 9 16.79 -7.16 -14.82
CA GLN A 9 16.03 -7.62 -13.70
C GLN A 9 14.66 -7.01 -13.96
N TYR A 10 13.70 -7.85 -14.31
CA TYR A 10 12.30 -7.47 -14.24
C TYR A 10 12.11 -7.13 -12.76
N GLN A 11 12.35 -5.87 -12.39
CA GLN A 11 11.76 -5.32 -11.19
C GLN A 11 10.27 -5.33 -11.50
N GLU A 12 9.65 -6.44 -11.13
CA GLU A 12 8.20 -6.54 -11.11
C GLU A 12 7.71 -5.30 -10.38
N MET A 13 6.91 -4.50 -11.09
CA MET A 13 6.52 -3.18 -10.63
C MET A 13 5.65 -3.36 -9.40
N VAL A 14 6.21 -3.07 -8.22
CA VAL A 14 5.48 -3.18 -6.97
C VAL A 14 4.38 -2.11 -6.95
N THR A 15 3.14 -2.55 -6.83
CA THR A 15 1.98 -1.68 -6.71
C THR A 15 1.55 -1.55 -5.26
N PHE A 16 0.67 -0.59 -4.99
CA PHE A 16 0.09 -0.45 -3.65
C PHE A 16 -0.71 -1.69 -3.24
N GLU A 17 -1.36 -2.38 -4.19
CA GLU A 17 -2.15 -3.58 -3.92
C GLU A 17 -1.30 -4.75 -3.42
N ASP A 18 -0.03 -4.83 -3.84
CA ASP A 18 0.89 -5.89 -3.41
C ASP A 18 1.28 -5.77 -1.93
N VAL A 19 1.12 -4.58 -1.34
CA VAL A 19 1.48 -4.28 0.06
C VAL A 19 0.28 -3.85 0.89
N ALA A 20 -0.91 -3.73 0.29
CA ALA A 20 -2.13 -3.36 0.96
C ALA A 20 -2.76 -4.58 1.66
N VAL A 21 -3.31 -4.34 2.85
CA VAL A 21 -4.14 -5.33 3.54
C VAL A 21 -5.58 -4.94 3.33
N HIS A 22 -6.42 -5.87 2.90
CA HIS A 22 -7.84 -5.60 2.70
C HIS A 22 -8.65 -6.34 3.75
N PHE A 23 -9.57 -5.62 4.39
CA PHE A 23 -10.54 -6.21 5.30
C PHE A 23 -11.92 -6.23 4.66
N THR A 24 -12.64 -7.34 4.82
CA THR A 24 -14.08 -7.34 4.58
C THR A 24 -14.79 -6.49 5.63
N LYS A 25 -16.04 -6.09 5.35
CA LYS A 25 -16.85 -5.31 6.31
C LYS A 25 -16.97 -6.01 7.67
N THR A 26 -17.16 -7.33 7.68
CA THR A 26 -17.28 -8.12 8.91
C THR A 26 -15.97 -8.09 9.70
N GLU A 27 -14.84 -8.34 9.06
CA GLU A 27 -13.53 -8.30 9.71
C GLU A 27 -13.23 -6.90 10.25
N TRP A 28 -13.52 -5.86 9.46
CA TRP A 28 -13.36 -4.46 9.83
C TRP A 28 -14.18 -4.10 11.08
N THR A 29 -15.44 -4.51 11.16
CA THR A 29 -16.29 -4.28 12.34
C THR A 29 -15.77 -5.01 13.58
N GLY A 30 -15.11 -6.17 13.39
CA GLY A 30 -14.47 -6.92 14.46
C GLY A 30 -13.15 -6.32 14.96
N LEU A 31 -12.56 -5.37 14.22
CA LEU A 31 -11.33 -4.69 14.67
C LEU A 31 -11.62 -3.74 15.82
N SER A 32 -10.78 -3.81 16.84
CA SER A 32 -10.73 -2.81 17.91
C SER A 32 -10.31 -1.43 17.37
N PRO A 33 -10.65 -0.32 18.06
CA PRO A 33 -10.21 1.01 17.67
C PRO A 33 -8.69 1.13 17.48
N ALA A 34 -7.90 0.45 18.33
CA ALA A 34 -6.44 0.43 18.22
C ALA A 34 -5.96 -0.27 16.94
N GLN A 35 -6.60 -1.37 16.53
CA GLN A 35 -6.28 -2.06 15.27
C GLN A 35 -6.64 -1.22 14.04
N ARG A 36 -7.77 -0.51 14.07
CA ARG A 36 -8.15 0.41 12.96
C ARG A 36 -7.18 1.59 12.84
N ALA A 37 -6.72 2.12 13.98
CA ALA A 37 -5.69 3.15 14.00
C ALA A 37 -4.35 2.62 13.45
N LEU A 38 -3.94 1.42 13.86
CA LEU A 38 -2.74 0.77 13.33
C LEU A 38 -2.84 0.55 11.82
N TYR A 39 -3.97 0.01 11.35
CA TYR A 39 -4.22 -0.18 9.92
C TYR A 39 -4.05 1.12 9.12
N ARG A 40 -4.64 2.22 9.61
CA ARG A 40 -4.49 3.54 9.00
C ARG A 40 -3.03 3.94 8.89
N SER A 41 -2.28 3.85 9.98
CA SER A 41 -0.86 4.22 10.00
C SER A 41 -0.04 3.37 9.04
N VAL A 42 -0.22 2.05 9.05
CA VAL A 42 0.52 1.11 8.21
C VAL A 42 0.23 1.34 6.73
N MET A 43 -1.04 1.53 6.35
CA MET A 43 -1.39 1.76 4.94
C MET A 43 -0.86 3.10 4.42
N LEU A 44 -0.88 4.16 5.23
CA LEU A 44 -0.28 5.45 4.87
C LEU A 44 1.24 5.35 4.74
N GLU A 45 1.90 4.63 5.66
CA GLU A 45 3.35 4.39 5.61
C GLU A 45 3.73 3.57 4.37
N ASN A 46 2.98 2.52 4.04
CA ASN A 46 3.21 1.71 2.85
C ASN A 46 3.14 2.55 1.57
N PHE A 47 2.13 3.41 1.44
CA PHE A 47 2.03 4.31 0.29
C PHE A 47 3.20 5.30 0.25
N GLY A 48 3.55 5.90 1.39
CA GLY A 48 4.71 6.78 1.51
C GLY A 48 6.01 6.10 1.08
N ASN A 49 6.25 4.88 1.53
CA ASN A 49 7.42 4.08 1.17
C ASN A 49 7.49 3.80 -0.33
N LEU A 50 6.36 3.43 -0.96
CA LEU A 50 6.33 3.21 -2.41
C LEU A 50 6.65 4.50 -3.20
N THR A 51 6.10 5.64 -2.77
CA THR A 51 6.43 6.93 -3.39
C THR A 51 7.89 7.32 -3.18
N ALA A 52 8.45 7.07 -2.00
CA ALA A 52 9.85 7.36 -1.68
C ALA A 52 10.83 6.48 -2.45
N LEU A 53 10.44 5.25 -2.77
CA LEU A 53 11.21 4.34 -3.63
C LEU A 53 11.11 4.69 -5.12
N GLY A 54 10.35 5.73 -5.48
CA GLY A 54 10.21 6.21 -6.86
C GLY A 54 9.26 5.37 -7.72
N TYR A 55 8.42 4.51 -7.11
CA TYR A 55 7.38 3.81 -7.86
C TYR A 55 6.28 4.79 -8.27
N PRO A 56 5.88 4.82 -9.56
CA PRO A 56 4.78 5.66 -10.02
C PRO A 56 3.45 5.01 -9.60
N VAL A 57 3.10 5.19 -8.33
CA VAL A 57 1.86 4.67 -7.75
C VAL A 57 0.80 5.78 -7.78
N PRO A 58 -0.28 5.64 -8.58
CA PRO A 58 -1.39 6.58 -8.53
C PRO A 58 -2.03 6.53 -7.14
N LYS A 59 -2.40 7.69 -6.59
CA LYS A 59 -2.95 7.79 -5.23
C LYS A 59 -4.25 6.98 -5.12
N PRO A 60 -4.28 5.88 -4.35
CA PRO A 60 -5.49 5.07 -4.21
C PRO A 60 -6.60 5.83 -3.49
N ALA A 61 -7.85 5.52 -3.82
CA ALA A 61 -9.01 6.08 -3.11
C ALA A 61 -8.98 5.75 -1.62
N LEU A 62 -8.50 4.55 -1.27
CA LEU A 62 -8.28 4.12 0.11
C LEU A 62 -7.31 5.06 0.85
N ILE A 63 -6.16 5.41 0.26
CA ILE A 63 -5.20 6.34 0.88
C ILE A 63 -5.83 7.71 1.12
N SER A 64 -6.59 8.22 0.13
CA SER A 64 -7.29 9.50 0.28
C SER A 64 -8.33 9.48 1.42
N LEU A 65 -9.01 8.34 1.63
CA LEU A 65 -9.95 8.13 2.73
C LEU A 65 -9.22 8.08 4.09
N LEU A 66 -8.11 7.34 4.14
CA LEU A 66 -7.27 7.19 5.31
C LEU A 66 -6.65 8.52 5.75
N GLU A 67 -6.23 9.39 4.84
CA GLU A 67 -5.71 10.71 5.20
C GLU A 67 -6.77 11.60 5.86
N ARG A 68 -8.00 11.62 5.32
CA ARG A 68 -9.12 12.38 5.90
C ARG A 68 -9.59 11.80 7.23
N GLY A 69 -9.37 10.51 7.45
CA GLY A 69 -9.89 9.80 8.61
C GLY A 69 -11.35 9.42 8.50
N ASP A 70 -11.90 9.51 7.29
CA ASP A 70 -13.29 9.18 6.96
C ASP A 70 -13.49 7.67 6.79
N MET A 71 -12.87 6.84 7.64
CA MET A 71 -13.16 5.40 7.65
C MET A 71 -14.46 5.11 8.39
N ALA A 72 -15.56 5.58 7.82
CA ALA A 72 -16.92 5.35 8.28
C ALA A 72 -17.52 4.02 7.75
N TRP A 73 -16.67 3.07 7.37
CA TRP A 73 -17.05 1.68 7.04
C TRP A 73 -17.08 0.81 8.30
#